data_AF-Q6H0X3-F1
#
_entry.id   AF-Q6H0X3-F1
#
_cell.length_a   1.000
_cell.length_b   1.000
_cell.length_c   1.000
_cell.angle_alpha   90.00
_cell.angle_beta   90.00
_cell.angle_gamma   90.00
#
_symmetry.space_group_name_H-M   'P 1'
#
loop_
_entity.id
_entity.type
_entity.pdbx_description
1 polymer ?
#
loop_
_entity_poly.entity_id
_entity_poly.type
_entity_poly.pdbx_seq_one_letter_code
_entity_poly.pdbx_strand_id
1 'polypeptide(L)'
;MAELIHTESKQIYPRLRRYVLKGWIIAHKINNVNIYSLSEDARKILSGKGTFEDVLKKAEAILHRKLDEDEIELLRFLYENKNTYIERSANRTIAENIYDKLNRKIPLGRIEEILSDFTESGIIFAFRLRNGMILKVRINKKLLE
;
A
#
# COMPACT_ATOMS: atom_id res chain seq x y z
N MET A 1 19.25 15.31 0.32
CA MET A 1 18.73 14.64 -0.91
C MET A 1 19.76 13.70 -1.52
N ALA A 2 20.93 14.19 -1.96
CA ALA A 2 21.98 13.35 -2.57
C ALA A 2 22.45 12.20 -1.68
N GLU A 3 22.66 12.50 -0.39
CA GLU A 3 22.96 11.53 0.66
C GLU A 3 21.83 10.49 0.85
N LEU A 4 20.57 10.94 0.93
CA LEU A 4 19.39 10.07 1.14
C LEU A 4 19.17 9.02 0.03
N ILE A 5 19.63 9.29 -1.19
CA ILE A 5 19.52 8.37 -2.32
C ILE A 5 20.88 7.87 -2.81
N HIS A 6 21.91 7.96 -1.96
CA HIS A 6 23.26 7.46 -2.19
C HIS A 6 23.83 7.82 -3.58
N THR A 7 23.73 9.10 -3.97
CA THR A 7 24.22 9.60 -5.27
C THR A 7 24.98 10.92 -5.11
N GLU A 8 25.74 11.30 -6.13
CA GLU A 8 26.40 12.61 -6.19
C GLU A 8 25.41 13.76 -6.43
N SER A 9 25.66 14.93 -5.84
CA SER A 9 24.80 16.12 -5.98
C SER A 9 24.55 16.54 -7.43
N LYS A 10 25.56 16.43 -8.32
CA LYS A 10 25.43 16.74 -9.75
C LYS A 10 24.44 15.82 -10.49
N GLN A 11 24.17 14.63 -9.95
CA GLN A 11 23.24 13.65 -10.53
C GLN A 11 21.79 13.85 -10.08
N ILE A 12 21.52 14.76 -9.13
CA ILE A 12 20.16 15.00 -8.63
C ILE A 12 19.28 15.61 -9.71
N TYR A 13 19.71 16.72 -10.32
CA TYR A 13 18.90 17.41 -11.31
C TYR A 13 18.59 16.54 -12.55
N PRO A 14 19.55 15.83 -13.17
CA PRO A 14 19.23 14.90 -14.27
C PRO A 14 18.15 13.87 -13.94
N ARG A 15 18.15 13.33 -12.70
CA ARG A 15 17.14 12.37 -12.24
C ARG A 15 15.78 13.01 -11.98
N LEU A 16 15.76 14.24 -11.49
CA LEU A 16 14.54 15.00 -11.22
C LEU A 16 13.96 15.69 -12.45
N ARG A 17 14.77 15.92 -13.49
CA ARG A 17 14.42 16.70 -14.70
C ARG A 17 13.08 16.29 -15.29
N ARG A 18 12.83 14.98 -15.43
CA ARG A 18 11.57 14.46 -15.97
C ARG A 18 10.34 14.83 -15.13
N TYR A 19 10.49 14.93 -13.81
CA TYR A 19 9.41 15.27 -12.89
C TYR A 19 9.22 16.78 -12.78
N VAL A 20 10.29 17.55 -12.93
CA VAL A 20 10.23 19.01 -13.06
C VAL A 20 9.50 19.40 -14.35
N LEU A 21 9.86 18.79 -15.48
CA LEU A 21 9.19 19.03 -16.77
C LEU A 21 7.70 18.65 -16.76
N LYS A 22 7.34 17.61 -15.99
CA LYS A 22 5.94 17.19 -15.80
C LYS A 22 5.16 18.05 -14.79
N GLY A 23 5.78 19.06 -14.19
CA GLY A 23 5.15 19.91 -13.17
C GLY A 23 4.93 19.22 -11.81
N TRP A 24 5.55 18.07 -11.57
CA TRP A 24 5.41 17.33 -10.30
C TRP A 24 6.35 17.86 -9.22
N ILE A 25 7.52 18.34 -9.63
CA ILE A 25 8.54 18.90 -8.74
C ILE A 25 8.78 20.35 -9.11
N ILE A 26 8.67 21.22 -8.12
CA ILE A 26 8.99 22.65 -8.22
C ILE A 26 10.42 22.83 -7.71
N ALA A 27 11.30 23.35 -8.55
CA ALA A 27 12.67 23.68 -8.18
C ALA A 27 12.80 25.20 -8.01
N HIS A 28 13.27 25.65 -6.86
CA HIS A 28 13.55 27.06 -6.58
C HIS A 28 14.98 27.21 -6.05
N LYS A 29 15.66 28.26 -6.49
CA LYS A 29 17.03 28.55 -6.06
C LYS A 29 16.98 29.57 -4.92
N ILE A 30 17.47 29.20 -3.76
CA ILE A 30 17.69 30.14 -2.64
C ILE A 30 19.20 30.29 -2.47
N ASN A 31 19.70 31.50 -2.70
CA ASN A 31 21.13 31.80 -2.77
C ASN A 31 21.84 30.91 -3.82
N ASN A 32 22.69 29.99 -3.36
CA ASN A 32 23.42 29.02 -4.19
C ASN A 32 22.94 27.57 -4.02
N VAL A 33 21.76 27.36 -3.40
CA VAL A 33 21.20 26.03 -3.15
C VAL A 33 19.92 25.84 -3.95
N ASN A 34 19.80 24.69 -4.61
CA ASN A 34 18.55 24.27 -5.26
C ASN A 34 17.67 23.54 -4.25
N ILE A 35 16.48 24.07 -4.01
CA ILE A 35 15.45 23.44 -3.18
C ILE A 35 14.39 22.86 -4.11
N TYR A 36 14.00 21.62 -3.83
CA TYR A 36 13.00 20.89 -4.59
C TYR A 36 11.82 20.60 -3.69
N SER A 37 10.61 20.95 -4.13
CA SER A 37 9.36 20.66 -3.45
C SER A 37 8.39 19.96 -4.40
N LEU A 38 7.45 19.19 -3.85
CA LEU A 38 6.34 18.63 -4.62
C LEU A 38 5.32 19.74 -4.91
N SER A 39 4.80 19.77 -6.15
CA SER A 39 3.64 20.60 -6.49
C SER A 39 2.41 20.16 -5.69
N GLU A 40 1.41 21.03 -5.57
CA GLU A 40 0.18 20.69 -4.85
C GLU A 40 -0.54 19.50 -5.50
N ASP A 41 -0.57 19.46 -6.83
CA ASP A 41 -1.17 18.34 -7.59
C ASP A 41 -0.36 17.05 -7.42
N ALA A 42 0.97 17.11 -7.47
CA ALA A 42 1.79 15.93 -7.19
C ALA A 42 1.65 15.48 -5.74
N ARG A 43 1.52 16.43 -4.80
CA ARG A 43 1.24 16.13 -3.40
C ARG A 43 -0.11 15.43 -3.29
N LYS A 44 -1.16 15.94 -3.95
CA LYS A 44 -2.50 15.34 -4.03
C LYS A 44 -2.51 13.98 -4.73
N ILE A 45 -1.69 13.74 -5.73
CA ILE A 45 -1.57 12.43 -6.39
C ILE A 45 -0.82 11.43 -5.50
N LEU A 46 0.22 11.90 -4.82
CA LEU A 46 1.01 11.08 -3.90
C LEU A 46 0.27 10.84 -2.57
N SER A 47 -0.54 11.80 -2.11
CA SER A 47 -1.39 11.71 -0.92
C SER A 47 -2.78 11.16 -1.22
N GLY A 48 -3.25 11.25 -2.47
CA GLY A 48 -4.56 10.82 -2.95
C GLY A 48 -4.66 9.32 -3.23
N LYS A 49 -3.76 8.52 -2.66
CA LYS A 49 -4.13 7.16 -2.30
C LYS A 49 -4.87 7.30 -0.98
N GLY A 50 -6.21 7.21 -1.00
CA GLY A 50 -7.12 7.53 0.12
C GLY A 50 -6.59 7.09 1.48
N THR A 51 -6.93 7.83 2.54
CA THR A 51 -6.40 7.55 3.89
C THR A 51 -6.82 6.15 4.35
N PHE A 52 -6.13 5.60 5.35
CA PHE A 52 -6.56 4.34 5.94
C PHE A 52 -8.00 4.43 6.49
N GLU A 53 -8.38 5.60 7.02
CA GLU A 53 -9.73 5.85 7.52
C GLU A 53 -10.80 5.80 6.42
N ASP A 54 -10.49 6.30 5.22
CA ASP A 54 -11.38 6.20 4.07
C ASP A 54 -11.55 4.76 3.62
N VAL A 55 -10.44 4.00 3.60
CA VAL A 55 -10.44 2.57 3.26
C VAL A 55 -11.23 1.78 4.30
N LEU A 56 -11.06 2.07 5.59
CA LEU A 56 -11.81 1.45 6.68
C LEU A 56 -13.30 1.72 6.53
N LYS A 57 -13.71 2.98 6.35
CA LYS A 57 -15.12 3.35 6.15
C LYS A 57 -15.73 2.64 4.94
N LYS A 58 -15.00 2.54 3.83
CA LYS A 58 -15.45 1.80 2.64
C LYS A 58 -15.59 0.30 2.90
N ALA A 59 -14.63 -0.31 3.59
CA ALA A 59 -14.68 -1.73 3.97
C ALA A 59 -15.88 -2.01 4.89
N GLU A 60 -16.10 -1.19 5.91
CA GLU A 60 -17.27 -1.30 6.80
C GLU A 60 -18.59 -1.13 6.06
N ALA A 61 -18.65 -0.19 5.10
CA ALA A 61 -19.82 0.01 4.26
C ALA A 61 -20.12 -1.20 3.36
N ILE A 62 -19.08 -1.85 2.83
CA ILE A 62 -19.20 -3.08 2.03
C ILE A 62 -19.69 -4.25 2.89
N LEU A 63 -19.21 -4.37 4.13
CA LEU A 63 -19.60 -5.45 5.05
C LEU A 63 -20.91 -5.19 5.79
N HIS A 64 -21.46 -3.98 5.70
CA HIS A 64 -22.63 -3.52 6.45
C HIS A 64 -22.48 -3.70 7.98
N ARG A 65 -21.25 -3.68 8.49
CA ARG A 65 -20.92 -3.76 9.92
C ARG A 65 -19.58 -3.09 10.21
N LYS A 66 -19.31 -2.88 11.49
CA LYS A 66 -17.99 -2.46 11.97
C LYS A 66 -17.01 -3.63 11.89
N LEU A 67 -15.76 -3.32 11.54
CA LEU A 67 -14.66 -4.27 11.63
C LEU A 67 -14.22 -4.39 13.10
N ASP A 68 -13.83 -5.59 13.50
CA ASP A 68 -13.16 -5.80 14.79
C ASP A 68 -11.68 -5.42 14.75
N GLU A 69 -10.98 -5.51 15.89
CA GLU A 69 -9.58 -5.10 16.01
C GLU A 69 -8.64 -5.92 15.11
N ASP A 70 -8.86 -7.24 14.99
CA ASP A 70 -8.05 -8.12 14.16
C ASP A 70 -8.24 -7.79 12.67
N GLU A 71 -9.49 -7.56 12.26
CA GLU A 71 -9.84 -7.14 10.91
C GLU A 71 -9.24 -5.78 10.55
N ILE A 72 -9.27 -4.83 11.48
CA ILE A 72 -8.65 -3.51 11.30
C ILE A 72 -7.13 -3.64 11.16
N GLU A 73 -6.49 -4.45 12.00
CA GLU A 73 -5.03 -4.65 11.95
C GLU A 73 -4.60 -5.35 10.66
N LEU A 74 -5.36 -6.36 10.20
CA LEU A 74 -5.11 -6.99 8.91
C LEU A 74 -5.35 -6.02 7.73
N LEU A 75 -6.45 -5.27 7.75
CA LEU A 75 -6.75 -4.29 6.71
C LEU A 75 -5.67 -3.20 6.65
N ARG A 76 -5.15 -2.77 7.80
CA ARG A 76 -4.05 -1.81 7.91
C ARG A 76 -2.78 -2.35 7.28
N PHE A 77 -2.42 -3.59 7.61
CA PHE A 77 -1.28 -4.25 6.99
C PHE A 77 -1.41 -4.34 5.46
N LEU A 78 -2.59 -4.70 4.96
CA LEU A 78 -2.87 -4.75 3.51
C LEU A 78 -2.80 -3.36 2.86
N TYR A 79 -3.29 -2.33 3.55
CA TYR A 79 -3.24 -0.94 3.11
C TYR A 79 -1.81 -0.38 3.06
N GLU A 80 -0.97 -0.70 4.04
CA GLU A 80 0.45 -0.31 4.03
C GLU A 80 1.20 -0.98 2.87
N ASN A 81 0.79 -2.20 2.51
CA ASN A 81 1.32 -2.96 1.36
C ASN A 81 0.53 -2.73 0.06
N LYS A 82 -0.33 -1.71 -0.04
CA LYS A 82 -1.26 -1.49 -1.17
C LYS A 82 -0.64 -1.37 -2.56
N ASN A 83 0.67 -1.10 -2.63
CA ASN A 83 1.39 -0.92 -3.89
C ASN A 83 1.95 -2.22 -4.47
N THR A 84 1.90 -3.31 -3.71
CA THR A 84 2.46 -4.61 -4.08
C THR A 84 1.43 -5.71 -3.84
N TYR A 85 1.71 -6.88 -4.40
CA TYR A 85 0.99 -8.09 -4.02
C TYR A 85 1.72 -8.75 -2.84
N ILE A 86 0.95 -9.28 -1.90
CA ILE A 86 1.48 -10.23 -0.93
C ILE A 86 1.41 -11.59 -1.59
N GLU A 87 2.57 -12.16 -1.84
CA GLU A 87 2.71 -13.42 -2.57
C GLU A 87 2.88 -14.60 -1.60
N ARG A 88 2.41 -15.76 -2.05
CA ARG A 88 2.67 -17.04 -1.41
C ARG A 88 4.16 -17.37 -1.52
N SER A 89 4.75 -17.92 -0.47
CA SER A 89 6.12 -18.46 -0.50
C SER A 89 6.11 -19.93 -0.94
N ALA A 90 7.23 -20.47 -1.41
CA ALA A 90 7.31 -21.88 -1.86
C ALA A 90 6.74 -22.88 -0.84
N ASN A 91 7.00 -22.66 0.46
CA ASN A 91 6.66 -23.58 1.54
C ASN A 91 5.59 -23.05 2.50
N ARG A 92 5.03 -21.86 2.27
CA ARG A 92 4.09 -21.21 3.21
C ARG A 92 2.91 -20.59 2.49
N THR A 93 1.75 -20.63 3.12
CA THR A 93 0.55 -19.93 2.68
C THR A 93 0.70 -18.42 2.87
N ILE A 94 -0.21 -17.67 2.26
CA ILE A 94 -0.27 -16.22 2.46
C ILE A 94 -0.63 -15.89 3.91
N ALA A 95 -1.54 -16.64 4.52
CA ALA A 95 -1.92 -16.42 5.91
C ALA A 95 -0.73 -16.60 6.86
N GLU A 96 0.10 -17.62 6.67
CA GLU A 96 1.33 -17.84 7.44
C GLU A 96 2.34 -16.70 7.24
N ASN A 97 2.50 -16.23 6.00
CA ASN A 97 3.38 -15.10 5.69
C ASN A 97 2.91 -13.81 6.39
N ILE A 98 1.59 -13.59 6.46
CA ILE A 98 1.00 -12.43 7.15
C ILE A 98 1.13 -12.59 8.67
N TYR A 99 0.85 -13.77 9.20
CA TYR A 99 0.96 -14.11 10.61
C TYR A 99 2.34 -13.75 11.19
N ASP A 100 3.40 -14.17 10.49
CA ASP A 100 4.77 -13.84 10.90
C ASP A 100 5.08 -12.33 10.77
N LYS A 101 4.59 -11.67 9.72
CA LYS A 101 4.80 -10.22 9.51
C LYS A 101 4.05 -9.35 10.53
N LEU A 102 2.91 -9.81 11.03
CA LEU A 102 2.16 -9.17 12.11
C LEU A 102 2.73 -9.50 13.50
N ASN A 103 3.89 -10.15 13.58
CA ASN A 103 4.48 -10.61 14.84
C ASN A 103 3.50 -11.45 15.68
N ARG A 104 2.67 -12.26 15.01
CA ARG A 104 1.76 -13.23 15.64
C ARG A 104 0.68 -12.64 16.55
N LYS A 105 0.35 -11.35 16.37
CA LYS A 105 -0.71 -10.68 17.13
C LYS A 105 -2.08 -11.28 16.88
N ILE A 106 -2.39 -11.60 15.63
CA ILE A 106 -3.65 -12.23 15.21
C ILE A 106 -3.42 -13.74 15.05
N PRO A 107 -4.27 -14.62 15.59
CA PRO A 107 -4.17 -16.07 15.36
C PRO A 107 -4.21 -16.45 13.87
N LEU A 108 -3.45 -17.47 13.46
CA LEU A 108 -3.38 -17.88 12.05
C LEU A 108 -4.76 -18.22 11.46
N GLY A 109 -5.58 -19.00 12.17
CA GLY A 109 -6.93 -19.35 11.71
C GLY A 109 -7.82 -18.12 11.54
N ARG A 110 -7.67 -17.11 12.41
CA ARG A 110 -8.39 -15.85 12.30
C ARG A 110 -7.96 -15.06 11.06
N ILE A 111 -6.67 -15.05 10.73
CA ILE A 111 -6.18 -14.45 9.48
C ILE A 111 -6.79 -15.15 8.26
N GLU A 112 -6.87 -16.48 8.26
CA GLU A 112 -7.49 -17.25 7.17
C GLU A 112 -8.98 -16.90 6.98
N GLU A 113 -9.73 -16.83 8.07
CA GLU A 113 -11.14 -16.40 8.07
C GLU A 113 -11.28 -15.00 7.45
N ILE A 114 -10.56 -14.01 7.97
CA ILE A 114 -10.66 -12.62 7.51
C ILE A 114 -10.26 -12.50 6.03
N LEU A 115 -9.21 -13.21 5.60
CA LEU A 115 -8.81 -13.22 4.19
C LEU A 115 -9.89 -13.82 3.29
N SER A 116 -10.61 -14.85 3.74
CA SER A 116 -11.74 -15.42 2.99
C SER A 116 -12.85 -14.40 2.88
N ASP A 117 -13.32 -13.87 4.01
CA ASP A 117 -14.42 -12.91 4.09
C ASP A 117 -14.15 -11.65 3.27
N PHE A 118 -12.94 -11.10 3.37
CA PHE A 118 -12.53 -9.93 2.59
C PHE A 118 -12.44 -10.23 1.10
N THR A 119 -12.09 -11.46 0.72
CA THR A 119 -12.06 -11.85 -0.70
C THR A 119 -13.48 -11.94 -1.26
N GLU A 120 -14.38 -12.60 -0.53
CA GLU A 120 -15.77 -12.79 -0.93
C GLU A 120 -16.54 -11.47 -1.02
N SER A 121 -16.27 -10.57 -0.07
CA SER A 121 -16.84 -9.23 -0.03
C SER A 121 -16.19 -8.26 -1.04
N GLY A 122 -15.13 -8.69 -1.74
CA GLY A 122 -14.43 -7.88 -2.73
C GLY A 122 -13.58 -6.74 -2.14
N ILE A 123 -13.27 -6.79 -0.84
CA ILE A 123 -12.36 -5.86 -0.15
C ILE A 123 -10.91 -6.11 -0.59
N ILE A 124 -10.55 -7.39 -0.76
CA ILE A 124 -9.27 -7.79 -1.31
C ILE A 124 -9.45 -8.51 -2.64
N PHE A 125 -8.46 -8.35 -3.51
CA PHE A 125 -8.31 -9.16 -4.70
C PHE A 125 -7.36 -10.31 -4.40
N ALA A 126 -7.84 -11.54 -4.53
CA ALA A 126 -7.05 -12.76 -4.39
C ALA A 126 -6.95 -13.49 -5.74
N PHE A 127 -5.73 -13.76 -6.20
CA PHE A 127 -5.52 -14.63 -7.36
C PHE A 127 -5.45 -16.08 -6.87
N ARG A 128 -6.42 -16.89 -7.28
CA ARG A 128 -6.55 -18.29 -6.89
C ARG A 128 -6.29 -19.21 -8.08
N LEU A 129 -5.64 -20.34 -7.83
CA LEU A 129 -5.57 -21.45 -8.77
C LEU A 129 -6.90 -22.22 -8.78
N ARG A 130 -7.11 -23.07 -9.80
CA ARG A 130 -8.32 -23.91 -9.93
C ARG A 130 -8.55 -24.85 -8.75
N ASN A 131 -7.51 -25.19 -7.99
CA ASN A 131 -7.57 -26.01 -6.79
C ASN A 131 -7.90 -25.20 -5.51
N GLY A 132 -8.27 -23.91 -5.64
CA GLY A 132 -8.62 -23.04 -4.50
C GLY A 132 -7.43 -22.37 -3.81
N MET A 133 -6.19 -22.73 -4.16
CA MET A 133 -4.99 -22.17 -3.52
C MET A 133 -4.78 -20.70 -3.91
N ILE A 134 -4.60 -19.83 -2.90
CA ILE A 134 -4.32 -18.40 -3.11
C ILE A 134 -2.82 -18.19 -3.36
N LEU A 135 -2.47 -17.58 -4.49
CA LEU A 135 -1.07 -17.31 -4.88
C LEU A 135 -0.63 -15.89 -4.54
N LYS A 136 -1.54 -14.93 -4.66
CA LYS A 136 -1.26 -13.53 -4.35
C LYS A 136 -2.51 -12.78 -3.94
N VAL A 137 -2.39 -11.91 -2.95
CA VAL A 137 -3.46 -11.02 -2.48
C VAL A 137 -3.02 -9.56 -2.51
N ARG A 138 -3.97 -8.66 -2.70
CA ARG A 138 -3.80 -7.22 -2.48
C ARG A 138 -5.13 -6.58 -2.11
N ILE A 139 -5.10 -5.40 -1.52
CA ILE A 139 -6.31 -4.58 -1.37
C ILE A 139 -6.93 -4.27 -2.74
N ASN A 140 -8.25 -4.27 -2.83
CA ASN A 140 -8.94 -3.94 -4.07
C ASN A 140 -8.72 -2.46 -4.40
N LYS A 141 -8.41 -2.16 -5.66
CA LYS A 141 -8.17 -0.77 -6.12
C LYS A 141 -9.36 0.14 -5.87
N LYS A 142 -10.58 -0.40 -5.94
CA LYS A 142 -11.83 0.34 -5.65
C LYS A 142 -11.89 0.90 -4.23
N LEU A 143 -11.16 0.32 -3.27
CA LEU A 143 -11.08 0.89 -1.91
C LEU A 143 -10.11 2.06 -1.84
N LEU A 144 -9.13 2.13 -2.75
CA LEU A 144 -8.06 3.14 -2.76
C LEU A 144 -8.40 4.40 -3.56
N GLU A 145 -9.36 4.29 -4.48
CA GLU A 145 -9.98 5.36 -5.28
C GLU A 145 -11.12 6.00 -4.50
#